data_AF-A0A261GK45-F1
#
_entry.id   AF-A0A261GK45-F1
#
_cell.length_a   1.000
_cell.length_b   1.000
_cell.length_c   1.000
_cell.angle_alpha   90.00
_cell.angle_beta   90.00
_cell.angle_gamma   90.00
#
_symmetry.space_group_name_H-M   'P 1'
#
loop_
_entity.id
_entity.type
_entity.pdbx_description
1 polymer ?
#
loop_
_entity_poly.entity_id
_entity_poly.type
_entity_poly.pdbx_seq_one_letter_code
_entity_poly.pdbx_strand_id
1 'polypeptide(L)'
;MTIQTPQWIAGSSPGKAANVHFLVAIQYPTGLVYDVLPWAFEPPGDYFWRGLDSAAAKVVGYMELTRAIEWATGVGSQQDILSAGNVDKLVWKTGEPEDKSQGYVVSLPSHYNLLTWIEDGDDSEWLFPTREELDTGYDRYISLPEFLRYIAKNLKFSV
;
A
#
# COMPACT_ATOMS: atom_id res chain seq x y z
N MET A 1 5.10 -21.14 8.44
CA MET A 1 5.88 -20.71 7.26
C MET A 1 6.66 -19.47 7.69
N THR A 2 7.97 -19.38 7.43
CA THR A 2 8.76 -18.19 7.82
C THR A 2 8.77 -17.22 6.65
N ILE A 3 8.09 -16.07 6.80
CA ILE A 3 8.05 -15.04 5.77
C ILE A 3 9.40 -14.31 5.76
N GLN A 4 10.05 -14.29 4.60
CA GLN A 4 11.34 -13.61 4.45
C GLN A 4 11.16 -12.09 4.56
N THR A 5 12.13 -11.42 5.17
CA THR A 5 12.10 -9.95 5.26
C THR A 5 12.40 -9.36 3.88
N PRO A 6 11.48 -8.57 3.30
CA PRO A 6 11.67 -7.99 1.97
C PRO A 6 12.85 -7.04 1.98
N GLN A 7 13.56 -6.96 0.85
CA GLN A 7 14.74 -6.12 0.70
C GLN A 7 14.38 -4.86 -0.05
N TRP A 8 14.90 -3.73 0.41
CA TRP A 8 14.84 -2.49 -0.32
C TRP A 8 15.72 -2.57 -1.57
N ILE A 9 15.20 -2.05 -2.68
CA ILE A 9 15.99 -1.81 -3.89
C ILE A 9 16.41 -0.35 -3.87
N ALA A 10 17.71 -0.10 -3.84
CA ALA A 10 18.26 1.25 -3.95
C ALA A 10 18.10 1.78 -5.38
N GLY A 11 17.60 3.01 -5.50
CA GLY A 11 17.37 3.66 -6.78
C GLY A 11 16.04 4.38 -6.85
N SER A 12 15.80 5.03 -7.99
CA SER A 12 14.64 5.91 -8.20
C SER A 12 13.65 5.38 -9.24
N SER A 13 13.90 4.22 -9.84
CA SER A 13 13.04 3.67 -10.89
C SER A 13 12.94 2.14 -10.80
N PRO A 14 11.72 1.59 -10.75
CA PRO A 14 11.42 0.15 -10.92
C PRO A 14 11.52 -0.37 -12.36
N GLY A 15 11.97 0.46 -13.32
CA GLY A 15 12.01 0.08 -14.73
C GLY A 15 10.62 0.09 -15.39
N LYS A 16 10.24 -0.99 -16.08
CA LYS A 16 9.03 -1.06 -16.92
C LYS A 16 7.80 -1.68 -16.23
N ALA A 17 7.80 -1.81 -14.90
CA ALA A 17 6.68 -2.37 -14.14
C ALA A 17 5.54 -1.33 -13.99
N ALA A 18 4.76 -1.07 -15.06
CA ALA A 18 3.67 -0.10 -15.02
C ALA A 18 2.50 -0.55 -14.13
N ASN A 19 1.80 0.41 -13.52
CA ASN A 19 0.56 0.23 -12.77
C ASN A 19 0.72 -0.64 -11.51
N VAL A 20 1.91 -0.64 -10.92
CA VAL A 20 2.22 -1.31 -9.66
C VAL A 20 2.42 -0.27 -8.57
N HIS A 21 1.83 -0.50 -7.40
CA HIS A 21 2.09 0.29 -6.21
C HIS A 21 3.35 -0.21 -5.51
N PHE A 22 4.24 0.73 -5.18
CA PHE A 22 5.46 0.45 -4.44
C PHE A 22 5.42 1.15 -3.09
N LEU A 23 5.93 0.48 -2.07
CA LEU A 23 6.40 1.14 -0.87
C LEU A 23 7.73 1.83 -1.22
N VAL A 24 7.80 3.14 -1.02
CA VAL A 24 8.94 3.98 -1.40
C VAL A 24 9.58 4.64 -0.19
N ALA A 25 10.89 4.80 -0.25
CA ALA A 25 11.67 5.64 0.65
C ALA A 25 11.99 6.96 -0.07
N ILE A 26 11.47 8.06 0.45
CA ILE A 26 11.55 9.39 -0.13
C ILE A 26 12.49 10.25 0.72
N GLN A 27 13.57 10.72 0.10
CA GLN A 27 14.53 11.62 0.75
C GLN A 27 14.08 13.07 0.58
N TYR A 28 13.79 13.74 1.69
CA TYR A 28 13.62 15.19 1.81
C TYR A 28 14.88 15.83 2.43
N PRO A 29 15.04 17.16 2.37
CA PRO A 29 16.15 17.83 3.06
C PRO A 29 16.09 17.66 4.59
N THR A 30 14.87 17.51 5.13
CA THR A 30 14.61 17.35 6.57
C THR A 30 14.77 15.91 7.06
N GLY A 31 14.85 14.93 6.16
CA GLY A 31 14.99 13.53 6.53
C GLY A 31 14.33 12.56 5.53
N LEU A 32 14.28 11.30 5.93
CA LEU A 32 13.69 10.22 5.15
C LEU A 32 12.23 10.00 5.56
N VAL A 33 11.34 9.90 4.58
CA VAL A 33 9.92 9.58 4.75
C VAL A 33 9.61 8.32 3.95
N TYR A 34 8.64 7.53 4.42
CA TYR A 34 8.12 6.37 3.69
C TYR A 34 6.71 6.66 3.23
N ASP A 35 6.38 6.24 2.01
CA ASP A 35 5.05 6.39 1.44
C ASP A 35 4.75 5.26 0.45
N VAL A 36 3.53 5.20 -0.07
CA VAL A 36 3.13 4.28 -1.14
C VAL A 36 2.82 5.09 -2.39
N LEU A 37 3.56 4.85 -3.46
CA LEU A 37 3.37 5.56 -4.73
C LEU A 37 3.14 4.58 -5.89
N PRO A 38 2.22 4.89 -6.82
CA PRO A 38 2.11 4.16 -8.07
C PRO A 38 3.22 4.54 -9.05
N TRP A 39 3.83 3.53 -9.67
CA TRP A 39 4.70 3.70 -10.83
C TRP A 39 3.86 3.65 -12.10
N ALA A 40 3.66 4.81 -12.73
CA ALA A 40 2.77 4.97 -13.87
C ALA A 40 3.55 5.12 -15.18
N PHE A 41 2.92 4.75 -16.29
CA PHE A 41 3.38 5.05 -17.64
C PHE A 41 2.28 5.81 -18.38
N GLU A 42 2.61 6.96 -18.97
CA GLU A 42 1.65 7.77 -19.72
C GLU A 42 2.08 7.90 -21.19
N PRO A 43 1.47 7.15 -22.12
CA PRO A 43 1.82 7.23 -23.54
C PRO A 43 1.47 8.60 -24.15
N PRO A 44 2.30 9.17 -25.06
CA PRO A 44 3.56 8.65 -25.62
C PRO A 44 4.82 8.97 -24.77
N GLY A 45 4.65 9.38 -23.51
CA GLY A 45 5.71 9.81 -22.60
C GLY A 45 6.47 8.68 -21.90
N ASP A 46 6.92 8.95 -20.68
CA ASP A 46 7.82 8.10 -19.89
C ASP A 46 7.17 7.57 -18.61
N TYR A 47 7.91 6.71 -17.89
CA TYR A 47 7.50 6.21 -16.59
C TYR A 47 7.85 7.19 -15.47
N PHE A 48 6.96 7.33 -14.48
CA PHE A 48 7.17 8.23 -13.35
C PHE A 48 6.41 7.82 -12.09
N TRP A 49 6.83 8.39 -10.95
CA TRP A 49 6.13 8.25 -9.67
C TRP A 49 4.94 9.22 -9.63
N ARG A 50 3.73 8.70 -9.83
CA ARG A 50 2.53 9.55 -9.80
C ARG A 50 2.28 10.03 -8.36
N GLY A 51 2.00 11.32 -8.21
CA GLY A 51 1.80 11.97 -6.90
C GLY A 51 3.08 12.49 -6.24
N LEU A 52 4.26 12.18 -6.79
CA LEU A 52 5.51 12.79 -6.35
C LEU A 52 5.94 13.91 -7.30
N ASP A 53 5.42 15.10 -7.07
CA ASP A 53 5.82 16.32 -7.76
C ASP A 53 6.56 17.25 -6.78
N SER A 54 7.86 17.01 -6.60
CA SER A 54 8.69 17.80 -5.69
C SER A 54 10.10 17.97 -6.21
N ALA A 55 10.53 19.22 -6.35
CA ALA A 55 11.91 19.56 -6.67
C ALA A 55 12.89 19.30 -5.50
N ALA A 56 12.36 19.18 -4.28
CA ALA A 56 13.17 19.01 -3.06
C ALA A 56 13.23 17.56 -2.58
N ALA A 57 12.45 16.65 -3.16
CA ALA A 57 12.34 15.27 -2.71
C ALA A 57 12.59 14.29 -3.85
N LYS A 58 13.17 13.13 -3.52
CA LYS A 58 13.40 12.07 -4.49
C LYS A 58 13.18 10.69 -3.87
N VAL A 59 12.64 9.76 -4.64
CA VAL A 59 12.67 8.34 -4.28
C VAL A 59 14.12 7.87 -4.32
N VAL A 60 14.58 7.29 -3.21
CA VAL A 60 15.93 6.73 -3.05
C VAL A 60 15.93 5.22 -2.90
N GLY A 61 14.79 4.63 -2.60
CA GLY A 61 14.59 3.18 -2.64
C GLY A 61 13.13 2.80 -2.72
N TYR A 62 12.87 1.57 -3.14
CA TYR A 62 11.53 1.05 -3.32
C TYR A 62 11.45 -0.47 -3.08
N MET A 63 10.25 -0.97 -2.85
CA MET A 63 9.90 -2.40 -2.92
C MET A 63 8.42 -2.55 -3.30
N GLU A 64 8.05 -3.70 -3.87
CA GLU A 64 6.65 -3.99 -4.18
C GLU A 64 5.79 -3.94 -2.92
N LEU A 65 4.65 -3.24 -2.98
CA LEU A 65 3.75 -3.10 -1.85
C LEU A 65 3.26 -4.46 -1.33
N THR A 66 2.93 -5.40 -2.23
CA THR A 66 2.47 -6.75 -1.88
C THR A 66 3.47 -7.48 -0.98
N ARG A 67 4.78 -7.33 -1.22
CA ARG A 67 5.82 -7.96 -0.39
C ARG A 67 5.90 -7.35 1.00
N ALA A 68 5.73 -6.03 1.10
CA ALA A 68 5.68 -5.35 2.38
C ALA A 68 4.43 -5.75 3.18
N ILE A 69 3.28 -5.88 2.52
CA ILE A 69 2.02 -6.35 3.14
C ILE A 69 2.15 -7.79 3.63
N GLU A 70 2.64 -8.71 2.79
CA GLU A 70 2.86 -10.11 3.14
C GLU A 70 3.72 -10.23 4.40
N TRP A 71 4.84 -9.50 4.44
CA TRP A 71 5.74 -9.50 5.59
C TRP A 71 5.16 -8.84 6.84
N ALA A 72 4.38 -7.78 6.69
CA ALA A 72 3.82 -7.04 7.83
C ALA A 72 2.60 -7.74 8.44
N THR A 73 1.83 -8.47 7.63
CA THR A 73 0.51 -9.00 8.03
C THR A 73 0.43 -10.52 8.05
N GLY A 74 1.47 -11.22 7.58
CA GLY A 74 1.41 -12.68 7.45
C GLY A 74 0.68 -13.18 6.19
N VAL A 75 0.02 -12.28 5.45
CA VAL A 75 -0.92 -12.63 4.37
C VAL A 75 -0.28 -12.42 3.01
N GLY A 76 0.20 -13.52 2.40
CA GLY A 76 0.83 -13.50 1.08
C GLY A 76 -0.14 -13.28 -0.07
N SER A 77 -1.38 -13.75 0.08
CA SER A 77 -2.45 -13.56 -0.90
C SER A 77 -3.78 -13.28 -0.22
N GLN A 78 -4.71 -12.73 -0.99
CA GLN A 78 -6.03 -12.34 -0.47
C GLN A 78 -6.87 -13.54 -0.06
N GLN A 79 -6.69 -14.69 -0.73
CA GLN A 79 -7.35 -15.94 -0.34
C GLN A 79 -6.92 -16.37 1.06
N ASP A 80 -5.68 -16.06 1.44
CA ASP A 80 -5.15 -16.34 2.77
C ASP A 80 -5.79 -15.44 3.82
N ILE A 81 -6.35 -14.29 3.46
CA ILE A 81 -6.90 -13.36 4.45
C ILE A 81 -8.05 -14.01 5.23
N LEU A 82 -8.90 -14.81 4.57
CA LEU A 82 -10.04 -15.48 5.20
C LEU A 82 -9.61 -16.56 6.19
N SER A 83 -8.48 -17.22 5.94
CA SER A 83 -7.91 -18.28 6.78
C SER A 83 -6.83 -17.78 7.74
N ALA A 84 -6.35 -16.55 7.55
CA ALA A 84 -5.42 -15.86 8.43
C ALA A 84 -6.14 -15.43 9.71
N GLY A 85 -6.34 -16.38 10.62
CA GLY A 85 -6.77 -16.07 11.98
C GLY A 85 -5.68 -15.27 12.69
N ASN A 86 -5.83 -13.95 12.80
CA ASN A 86 -4.98 -13.02 13.57
C ASN A 86 -3.48 -13.39 13.56
N VAL A 87 -2.93 -13.68 12.38
CA VAL A 87 -1.53 -14.10 12.26
C VAL A 87 -0.67 -12.85 12.05
N ASP A 88 -0.09 -12.36 13.15
CA ASP A 88 1.07 -11.46 13.24
C ASP A 88 0.94 -9.93 12.97
N LYS A 89 1.86 -9.21 13.66
CA LYS A 89 2.34 -7.81 13.65
C LYS A 89 1.40 -6.63 13.27
N LEU A 90 0.63 -6.69 12.18
CA LEU A 90 -0.43 -5.74 11.85
C LEU A 90 -1.73 -6.48 11.55
N VAL A 91 -2.79 -6.14 12.27
CA VAL A 91 -4.07 -6.85 12.20
C VAL A 91 -5.01 -6.14 11.24
N TRP A 92 -5.51 -6.89 10.26
CA TRP A 92 -6.57 -6.44 9.35
C TRP A 92 -7.85 -6.12 10.13
N LYS A 93 -8.38 -4.91 9.93
CA LYS A 93 -9.70 -4.50 10.44
C LYS A 93 -10.79 -4.79 9.40
N THR A 94 -12.03 -4.86 9.87
CA THR A 94 -13.24 -5.08 9.05
C THR A 94 -14.30 -4.04 9.37
N GLY A 95 -15.19 -3.78 8.41
CA GLY A 95 -16.30 -2.86 8.58
C GLY A 95 -15.90 -1.42 8.25
N GLU A 96 -16.54 -0.46 8.92
CA GLU A 96 -16.31 0.95 8.67
C GLU A 96 -14.98 1.43 9.27
N PRO A 97 -14.19 2.24 8.54
CA PRO A 97 -12.99 2.86 9.08
C PRO A 97 -13.28 3.89 10.17
N GLU A 98 -12.47 3.86 11.24
CA GLU A 98 -12.56 4.79 12.37
C GLU A 98 -12.31 6.26 11.97
N ASP A 99 -11.42 6.50 11.00
CA ASP A 99 -11.09 7.84 10.51
C ASP A 99 -11.19 7.90 8.99
N LYS A 100 -12.31 8.39 8.46
CA LYS A 100 -12.58 8.39 7.03
C LYS A 100 -11.73 9.38 6.21
N SER A 101 -10.91 10.20 6.86
CA SER A 101 -10.11 11.25 6.20
C SER A 101 -8.75 10.77 5.66
N GLN A 102 -8.32 9.55 6.01
CA GLN A 102 -7.00 9.02 5.64
C GLN A 102 -7.08 7.98 4.51
N GLY A 103 -5.92 7.66 3.95
CA GLY A 103 -5.74 6.53 3.04
C GLY A 103 -5.64 5.19 3.78
N TYR A 104 -6.00 4.13 3.09
CA TYR A 104 -6.04 2.76 3.62
C TYR A 104 -5.40 1.79 2.66
N VAL A 105 -4.62 0.86 3.22
CA VAL A 105 -4.26 -0.37 2.51
C VAL A 105 -5.44 -1.31 2.63
N VAL A 106 -6.06 -1.64 1.49
CA VAL A 106 -7.28 -2.45 1.42
C VAL A 106 -7.01 -3.73 0.63
N SER A 107 -7.59 -4.84 1.08
CA SER A 107 -7.62 -6.08 0.32
C SER A 107 -8.90 -6.17 -0.51
N LEU A 108 -8.80 -5.92 -1.83
CA LEU A 108 -9.91 -6.16 -2.78
C LEU A 108 -9.99 -7.65 -3.18
N PRO A 109 -10.91 -8.10 -4.04
CA PRO A 109 -10.98 -9.51 -4.45
C PRO A 109 -9.83 -10.02 -5.35
N SER A 110 -9.11 -9.12 -6.03
CA SER A 110 -8.06 -9.47 -7.01
C SER A 110 -6.68 -8.89 -6.74
N HIS A 111 -6.55 -7.88 -5.87
CA HIS A 111 -5.28 -7.22 -5.56
C HIS A 111 -5.36 -6.35 -4.29
N TYR A 112 -4.25 -6.16 -3.61
CA TYR A 112 -4.16 -5.12 -2.57
C TYR A 112 -4.14 -3.75 -3.23
N ASN A 113 -4.85 -2.78 -2.66
CA ASN A 113 -4.92 -1.43 -3.22
C ASN A 113 -4.86 -0.36 -2.13
N LEU A 114 -4.60 0.88 -2.54
CA LEU A 114 -4.68 2.05 -1.70
C LEU A 114 -6.00 2.79 -1.98
N LEU A 115 -6.91 2.78 -1.02
CA LEU A 115 -8.24 3.40 -1.15
C LEU A 115 -8.49 4.42 -0.04
N THR A 116 -9.43 5.32 -0.29
CA THR A 116 -9.98 6.22 0.74
C THR A 116 -11.44 5.86 0.96
N TRP A 117 -11.96 6.13 2.15
CA TRP A 117 -13.38 5.95 2.41
C TRP A 117 -14.16 7.18 1.93
N ILE A 118 -15.32 6.96 1.32
CA ILE A 118 -16.24 8.04 0.95
C ILE A 118 -17.63 7.81 1.52
N GLU A 119 -18.29 8.92 1.81
CA GLU A 119 -19.70 8.98 2.16
C GLU A 119 -20.42 9.67 0.99
N ASP A 120 -21.39 9.01 0.37
CA ASP A 120 -22.26 9.58 -0.66
C ASP A 120 -23.73 9.42 -0.25
N GLY A 121 -24.26 10.44 0.42
CA GLY A 121 -25.63 10.41 0.95
C GLY A 121 -25.81 9.37 2.05
N ASP A 122 -26.75 8.45 1.86
CA ASP A 122 -27.01 7.33 2.78
C ASP A 122 -26.08 6.12 2.53
N ASP A 123 -25.32 6.15 1.44
CA ASP A 123 -24.39 5.09 1.06
C ASP A 123 -22.96 5.46 1.51
N SER A 124 -22.20 4.46 1.94
CA SER A 124 -20.79 4.63 2.28
C SER A 124 -20.00 3.48 1.68
N GLU A 125 -18.93 3.82 0.97
CA GLU A 125 -18.11 2.84 0.25
C GLU A 125 -16.65 3.27 0.17
N TRP A 126 -15.79 2.34 -0.24
CA TRP A 126 -14.43 2.69 -0.62
C TRP A 126 -14.46 3.44 -1.95
N LEU A 127 -13.68 4.51 -2.06
CA LEU A 127 -13.46 5.21 -3.33
C LEU A 127 -12.74 4.24 -4.28
N PHE A 128 -13.54 3.57 -5.10
CA PHE A 128 -13.29 2.39 -5.95
C PHE A 128 -13.56 1.01 -5.32
N PRO A 129 -14.71 0.42 -5.70
CA PRO A 129 -14.69 -0.85 -6.41
C PRO A 129 -15.54 -0.78 -7.69
N THR A 130 -15.11 -1.35 -8.81
CA THR A 130 -16.07 -1.69 -9.88
C THR A 130 -17.04 -2.70 -9.26
N ARG A 131 -18.27 -2.26 -9.02
CA ARG A 131 -19.39 -2.98 -8.41
C ARG A 131 -19.73 -4.24 -9.24
N GLU A 132 -18.90 -5.27 -9.17
CA GLU A 132 -19.37 -6.64 -9.26
C GLU A 132 -19.66 -7.02 -7.81
N GLU A 133 -20.95 -7.11 -7.49
CA GLU A 133 -21.48 -7.57 -6.21
C GLU A 133 -20.91 -8.96 -5.91
N LEU A 134 -19.73 -9.00 -5.30
CA LEU A 134 -19.24 -10.19 -4.66
C LEU A 134 -19.89 -10.20 -3.28
N ASP A 135 -20.93 -11.04 -3.14
CA ASP A 135 -21.60 -11.42 -1.90
C ASP A 135 -20.63 -11.90 -0.79
N THR A 136 -19.35 -12.07 -1.11
CA THR A 136 -18.28 -12.36 -0.17
C THR A 136 -17.75 -11.06 0.42
N GLY A 137 -18.41 -10.60 1.48
CA GLY A 137 -18.07 -9.37 2.17
C GLY A 137 -16.60 -9.24 2.60
N TYR A 138 -16.32 -7.97 2.91
CA TYR A 138 -15.21 -7.42 3.67
C TYR A 138 -13.95 -7.08 2.87
N ASP A 139 -13.95 -5.85 2.34
CA ASP A 139 -12.76 -5.02 2.28
C ASP A 139 -12.12 -4.96 3.67
N ARG A 140 -11.09 -5.77 3.86
CA ARG A 140 -10.25 -5.70 5.04
C ARG A 140 -9.25 -4.59 4.85
N TYR A 141 -9.04 -3.79 5.88
CA TYR A 141 -8.20 -2.62 5.78
C TYR A 141 -7.20 -2.49 6.92
N ILE A 142 -6.10 -1.79 6.64
CA ILE A 142 -5.15 -1.25 7.61
C ILE A 142 -5.00 0.23 7.26
N SER A 143 -5.00 1.11 8.26
CA SER A 143 -4.77 2.53 8.00
C SER A 143 -3.37 2.74 7.40
N LEU A 144 -3.26 3.54 6.34
CA LEU A 144 -1.96 3.81 5.71
C LEU A 144 -0.96 4.39 6.72
N PRO A 145 -1.34 5.34 7.62
CA PRO A 145 -0.39 5.85 8.62
C PRO A 145 0.11 4.78 9.60
N GLU A 146 -0.73 3.84 10.03
CA GLU A 146 -0.31 2.73 10.88
C GLU A 146 0.66 1.81 10.15
N PHE A 147 0.32 1.43 8.91
CA PHE A 147 1.18 0.62 8.05
C PHE A 147 2.55 1.27 7.86
N LEU A 148 2.59 2.55 7.46
CA LEU A 148 3.84 3.29 7.23
C LEU A 148 4.67 3.46 8.51
N ARG A 149 4.05 3.73 9.66
CA ARG A 149 4.76 3.79 10.96
C ARG A 149 5.40 2.45 11.29
N TYR A 150 4.67 1.37 11.07
CA TYR A 150 5.18 0.02 11.30
C TYR A 150 6.36 -0.31 10.38
N ILE A 151 6.28 0.01 9.09
CA ILE A 151 7.40 -0.11 8.14
C ILE A 151 8.60 0.72 8.61
N ALA A 152 8.42 2.01 8.90
CA ALA A 152 9.51 2.90 9.30
C ALA A 152 10.26 2.42 10.55
N LYS A 153 9.56 1.74 11.46
CA LYS A 153 10.14 1.17 12.67
C LYS A 153 10.93 -0.12 12.41
N ASN A 154 10.42 -1.00 11.55
CA ASN A 154 10.88 -2.39 11.47
C ASN A 154 11.58 -2.76 10.15
N LEU A 155 11.45 -1.94 9.11
CA LEU A 155 11.95 -2.20 7.77
C LEU A 155 12.64 -0.96 7.19
N LYS A 156 13.72 -0.52 7.86
CA LYS A 156 14.40 0.73 7.52
C LYS A 156 15.19 0.60 6.22
N PHE A 157 15.02 1.59 5.33
CA PHE A 157 15.95 1.79 4.24
C PHE A 157 17.31 2.20 4.82
N SER A 158 18.37 1.51 4.41
CA SER A 158 19.75 1.83 4.77
C SER A 158 20.48 2.26 3.51
N VAL A 159 21.16 3.41 3.59
CA VAL A 159 21.93 4.01 2.48
C VAL A 159 23.31 3.38 2.40
#